data_AF-A0A6P2D6L8-F1
#
_entry.id   AF-A0A6P2D6L8-F1
#
_cell.length_a   1.000
_cell.length_b   1.000
_cell.length_c   1.000
_cell.angle_alpha   90.00
_cell.angle_beta   90.00
_cell.angle_gamma   90.00
#
_symmetry.space_group_name_H-M   'P 1'
#
loop_
_entity.id
_entity.type
_entity.pdbx_description
1 polymer ?
#
loop_
_entity_poly.entity_id
_entity_poly.type
_entity_poly.pdbx_seq_one_letter_code
_entity_poly.pdbx_strand_id
1 'polypeptide(L)'
;MATAVEPSSVPSTPGQTLSLPIASLLGAIYVCAALAIVFYLIPVTWAQYVTPSLANRPADYLFWFIAECAVLVTLVWFGGKIAGDAPRGVHGGIFLMISAAITIFFLARAFAMNIEGPAGMAIGGLVVVGLAYLALRFFAGPTGKRWMVALEEQGWFSSHQYKRSLGVKVRRLTILGILLVGGSGAWSLYINGLVPTQMLLAMPFGIQPIPLMNGFLLSIGAKVVVLVLIIAVTLWIGFRSVNVPDFAEFLIATEAEMNKVSWSTRKRLAQDTVVVLITTLLMTLFLLAVDLFWGWLLSRNTVGVLPARPTSADKGAQVQQEQKW
;
A
#
# COMPACT_ATOMS: atom_id res chain seq x y z
N MET A 1 20.32 -2.39 64.15
CA MET A 1 18.86 -2.54 64.22
C MET A 1 18.35 -2.60 62.79
N ALA A 2 18.02 -3.81 62.32
CA ALA A 2 17.45 -4.03 61.00
C ALA A 2 15.94 -3.84 61.09
N THR A 3 15.40 -2.80 60.47
CA THR A 3 13.96 -2.61 60.32
C THR A 3 13.50 -3.36 59.07
N ALA A 4 12.80 -4.48 59.26
CA ALA A 4 12.12 -5.19 58.20
C ALA A 4 11.00 -4.32 57.64
N VAL A 5 11.06 -4.02 56.35
CA VAL A 5 9.93 -3.47 55.60
C VAL A 5 9.12 -4.67 55.13
N GLU A 6 7.93 -4.87 55.69
CA GLU A 6 6.93 -5.78 55.14
C GLU A 6 6.49 -5.25 53.76
N PRO A 7 6.61 -6.02 52.67
CA PRO A 7 5.91 -5.70 51.44
C PRO A 7 4.45 -6.13 51.62
N SER A 8 3.60 -5.18 52.00
CA SER A 8 2.16 -5.33 51.86
C SER A 8 1.77 -5.26 50.38
N SER A 9 2.14 -6.28 49.60
CA SER A 9 1.52 -6.53 48.29
C SER A 9 0.30 -7.40 48.54
N VAL A 10 -0.85 -6.75 48.70
CA VAL A 10 -2.14 -7.42 48.55
C VAL A 10 -2.13 -8.10 47.18
N PRO A 11 -2.39 -9.41 47.07
CA PRO A 11 -2.61 -10.01 45.77
C PRO A 11 -3.91 -9.43 45.23
N SER A 12 -3.82 -8.46 44.33
CA SER A 12 -4.95 -8.12 43.48
C SER A 12 -5.31 -9.39 42.72
N THR A 13 -6.43 -9.99 43.08
CA THR A 13 -7.04 -11.09 42.34
C THR A 13 -7.09 -10.65 40.87
N PRO A 14 -6.34 -11.27 39.94
CA PRO A 14 -6.42 -10.88 38.55
C PRO A 14 -7.83 -11.31 38.10
N GLY A 15 -8.74 -10.34 38.01
CA GLY A 15 -10.02 -10.56 37.36
C GLY A 15 -9.73 -11.22 36.03
N GLN A 16 -10.34 -12.38 35.76
CA GLN A 16 -10.05 -13.23 34.61
C GLN A 16 -9.91 -12.36 33.36
N THR A 17 -8.66 -12.13 32.94
CA THR A 17 -8.41 -11.36 31.73
C THR A 17 -8.94 -12.21 30.59
N LEU A 18 -9.94 -11.69 29.91
CA LEU A 18 -10.56 -12.36 28.76
C LEU A 18 -9.44 -12.84 27.84
N SER A 19 -9.45 -14.11 27.43
CA SER A 19 -8.35 -14.64 26.62
C SER A 19 -8.17 -13.78 25.36
N LEU A 20 -6.92 -13.45 25.02
CA LEU A 20 -6.57 -12.57 23.90
C LEU A 20 -7.39 -12.82 22.60
N PRO A 21 -7.61 -14.08 22.16
CA PRO A 21 -8.40 -14.33 20.95
C PRO A 21 -9.87 -13.92 21.10
N ILE A 22 -10.49 -14.19 22.26
CA ILE A 22 -11.89 -13.84 22.51
C ILE A 22 -12.03 -12.32 22.59
N ALA A 23 -11.09 -11.63 23.24
CA ALA A 23 -11.09 -10.17 23.32
C ALA A 23 -10.96 -9.55 21.92
N SER A 24 -10.07 -10.09 21.09
CA SER A 24 -9.90 -9.65 19.71
C SER A 24 -11.13 -9.93 18.83
N LEU A 25 -11.83 -11.03 19.05
CA LEU A 25 -13.05 -11.38 18.33
C LEU A 25 -14.19 -10.41 18.68
N LEU A 26 -14.41 -10.14 19.97
CA LEU A 26 -15.42 -9.19 20.42
C LEU A 26 -15.13 -7.78 19.90
N GLY A 27 -13.86 -7.37 19.93
CA GLY A 27 -13.44 -6.10 19.33
C GLY A 27 -13.66 -6.06 17.82
N ALA A 28 -13.39 -7.16 17.10
CA ALA A 28 -13.64 -7.25 15.66
C ALA A 28 -15.13 -7.13 15.34
N ILE A 29 -15.99 -7.82 16.08
CA ILE A 29 -17.46 -7.72 15.94
C ILE A 29 -17.92 -6.28 16.20
N TYR A 30 -17.41 -5.64 17.25
CA TYR A 30 -17.74 -4.26 17.57
C TYR A 30 -17.34 -3.29 16.45
N VAL A 31 -16.10 -3.41 15.92
CA VAL A 31 -15.61 -2.56 14.83
C VAL A 31 -16.43 -2.77 13.56
N CYS A 32 -16.73 -4.02 13.19
CA CYS A 32 -17.59 -4.31 12.04
C CYS A 32 -19.00 -3.74 12.21
N ALA A 33 -19.59 -3.85 13.42
CA ALA A 33 -20.89 -3.28 13.72
C ALA A 33 -20.86 -1.74 13.66
N ALA A 34 -19.82 -1.11 14.21
CA ALA A 34 -19.64 0.34 14.15
C ALA A 34 -19.51 0.83 12.70
N LEU A 35 -18.72 0.14 11.87
CA LEU A 35 -18.62 0.45 10.43
C LEU A 35 -19.96 0.28 9.71
N ALA A 36 -20.72 -0.77 10.01
CA ALA A 36 -22.05 -0.97 9.43
C ALA A 36 -23.03 0.13 9.86
N ILE A 37 -22.98 0.58 11.12
CA ILE A 37 -23.81 1.69 11.59
C ILE A 37 -23.47 2.97 10.82
N VAL A 38 -22.18 3.32 10.73
CA VAL A 38 -21.72 4.55 10.11
C VAL A 38 -21.99 4.55 8.61
N PHE A 39 -21.60 3.50 7.89
CA PHE A 39 -21.62 3.51 6.43
C PHE A 39 -22.94 3.00 5.82
N TYR A 40 -23.78 2.32 6.59
CA TYR A 40 -25.03 1.75 6.07
C TYR A 40 -26.26 2.24 6.84
N LEU A 41 -26.30 2.08 8.17
CA LEU A 41 -27.51 2.40 8.94
C LEU A 41 -27.86 3.89 8.90
N ILE A 42 -26.89 4.76 9.20
CA ILE A 42 -27.12 6.22 9.25
C ILE A 42 -27.50 6.76 7.87
N PRO A 43 -26.78 6.46 6.77
CA PRO A 43 -27.12 7.00 5.46
C PRO A 43 -28.50 6.53 4.98
N VAL A 44 -28.86 5.26 5.24
CA VAL A 44 -30.16 4.71 4.83
C VAL A 44 -31.30 5.33 5.64
N THR A 45 -31.17 5.39 6.96
CA THR A 45 -32.21 5.98 7.83
C THR A 45 -32.37 7.48 7.58
N TRP A 46 -31.28 8.21 7.36
CA TRP A 46 -31.34 9.63 7.01
C TRP A 46 -32.06 9.87 5.69
N ALA A 47 -31.72 9.10 4.65
CA ALA A 47 -32.36 9.21 3.35
C ALA A 47 -33.87 8.89 3.38
N GLN A 48 -34.29 7.97 4.27
CA GLN A 48 -35.69 7.56 4.41
C GLN A 48 -36.52 8.55 5.25
N TYR A 49 -35.97 9.08 6.34
CA TYR A 49 -36.76 9.82 7.33
C TYR A 49 -36.47 11.32 7.35
N VAL A 50 -35.25 11.76 7.01
CA VAL A 50 -34.83 13.16 7.19
C VAL A 50 -34.79 13.92 5.87
N THR A 51 -34.21 13.32 4.83
CA THR A 51 -34.12 13.93 3.49
C THR A 51 -35.48 14.34 2.91
N PRO A 52 -36.57 13.54 3.04
CA PRO A 52 -37.89 13.96 2.54
C PRO A 52 -38.43 15.22 3.25
N SER A 53 -38.11 15.41 4.53
CA SER A 53 -38.56 16.58 5.31
C SER A 53 -37.76 17.85 5.00
N LEU A 54 -36.50 17.72 4.54
CA LEU A 54 -35.62 18.85 4.23
C LEU A 54 -35.65 19.28 2.76
N ALA A 55 -36.45 18.61 1.91
CA ALA A 55 -36.69 18.93 0.51
C ALA A 55 -35.39 19.14 -0.31
N ASN A 56 -34.35 18.33 -0.06
CA ASN A 56 -33.07 18.34 -0.78
C ASN A 56 -32.34 19.70 -0.79
N ARG A 57 -32.53 20.53 0.25
CA ARG A 57 -31.74 21.75 0.40
C ARG A 57 -30.28 21.41 0.64
N PRO A 58 -29.32 22.28 0.24
CA PRO A 58 -27.89 22.06 0.53
C PRO A 58 -27.59 21.91 2.03
N ALA A 59 -28.48 22.41 2.90
CA ALA A 59 -28.41 22.21 4.33
C ALA A 59 -28.56 20.73 4.77
N ASP A 60 -29.28 19.89 4.01
CA ASP A 60 -29.45 18.46 4.31
C ASP A 60 -28.10 17.73 4.37
N TYR A 61 -27.24 17.98 3.38
CA TYR A 61 -25.91 17.38 3.32
C TYR A 61 -25.01 17.80 4.48
N LEU A 62 -25.13 19.06 4.93
CA LEU A 62 -24.35 19.57 6.06
C LEU A 62 -24.81 18.95 7.39
N PHE A 63 -26.12 18.84 7.60
CA PHE A 63 -26.66 18.18 8.80
C PHE A 63 -26.37 16.69 8.82
N TRP A 64 -26.47 16.02 7.67
CA TRP A 64 -26.08 14.62 7.53
C TRP A 64 -24.61 14.40 7.91
N PHE A 65 -23.70 15.21 7.38
CA PHE A 65 -22.27 15.11 7.67
C PHE A 65 -21.95 15.35 9.16
N ILE A 66 -22.60 16.34 9.78
CA ILE A 66 -22.43 16.61 11.22
C ILE A 66 -22.94 15.42 12.04
N ALA A 67 -24.10 14.86 11.71
CA ALA A 67 -24.65 13.70 12.39
C ALA A 67 -23.75 12.48 12.26
N GLU A 68 -23.24 12.21 11.05
CA GLU A 68 -22.30 11.12 10.81
C GLU A 68 -21.01 11.28 11.63
N CYS A 69 -20.42 12.48 11.64
CA CYS A 69 -19.26 12.80 12.45
C CYS A 69 -19.53 12.61 13.96
N ALA A 70 -20.70 13.06 14.44
CA ALA A 70 -21.07 12.92 15.84
C ALA A 70 -21.21 11.44 16.25
N VAL A 71 -21.83 10.61 15.41
CA VAL A 71 -21.95 9.17 15.67
C VAL A 71 -20.58 8.50 15.62
N LEU A 72 -19.74 8.84 14.64
CA LEU A 72 -18.36 8.35 14.56
C LEU A 72 -17.58 8.64 15.84
N VAL A 73 -17.59 9.89 16.32
CA VAL A 73 -16.92 10.29 17.56
C VAL A 73 -17.47 9.52 18.75
N THR A 74 -18.80 9.36 18.83
CA THR A 74 -19.47 8.64 19.93
C THR A 74 -19.06 7.17 19.94
N LEU A 75 -19.04 6.50 18.79
CA LEU A 75 -18.66 5.08 18.67
C LEU A 75 -17.18 4.86 18.96
N VAL A 76 -16.30 5.77 18.53
CA VAL A 76 -14.87 5.69 18.85
C VAL A 76 -14.63 5.89 20.35
N TRP A 77 -15.28 6.89 20.95
CA TRP A 77 -15.20 7.13 22.38
C TRP A 77 -15.73 5.96 23.21
N PHE A 78 -16.90 5.42 22.83
CA PHE A 78 -17.52 4.28 23.50
C PHE A 78 -16.66 3.01 23.36
N GLY A 79 -16.09 2.77 22.19
CA GLY A 79 -15.17 1.67 21.95
C GLY A 79 -13.91 1.75 22.81
N GLY A 80 -13.32 2.95 22.93
CA GLY A 80 -12.18 3.19 23.81
C GLY A 80 -12.51 2.96 25.29
N LYS A 81 -13.72 3.33 25.72
CA LYS A 81 -14.18 3.10 27.09
C LYS A 81 -14.41 1.61 27.41
N ILE A 82 -14.92 0.84 26.45
CA ILE A 82 -15.08 -0.62 26.59
C ILE A 82 -13.73 -1.33 26.58
N ALA A 83 -12.79 -0.86 25.75
CA ALA A 83 -11.49 -1.49 25.61
C ALA A 83 -10.67 -1.46 26.91
N GLY A 84 -10.74 -0.39 27.70
CA GLY A 84 -10.15 -0.32 29.06
C GLY A 84 -8.72 -0.87 29.14
N ASP A 85 -8.44 -1.68 30.18
CA ASP A 85 -7.17 -2.42 30.35
C ASP A 85 -7.15 -3.71 29.51
N ALA A 86 -7.39 -3.59 28.21
CA ALA A 86 -7.31 -4.72 27.29
C ALA A 86 -5.92 -5.39 27.34
N PRO A 87 -5.85 -6.72 27.21
CA PRO A 87 -4.56 -7.40 27.11
C PRO A 87 -3.77 -6.91 25.90
N ARG A 88 -2.43 -6.89 26.03
CA ARG A 88 -1.53 -6.50 24.94
C ARG A 88 -1.77 -7.37 23.70
N GLY A 89 -1.89 -6.76 22.53
CA GLY A 89 -2.13 -7.46 21.26
C GLY A 89 -3.59 -7.47 20.80
N VAL A 90 -4.53 -6.87 21.54
CA VAL A 90 -5.96 -6.85 21.14
C VAL A 90 -6.16 -6.06 19.85
N HIS A 91 -5.47 -4.94 19.63
CA HIS A 91 -5.64 -4.16 18.40
C HIS A 91 -5.12 -4.92 17.18
N GLY A 92 -3.96 -5.57 17.32
CA GLY A 92 -3.41 -6.45 16.30
C GLY A 92 -4.30 -7.67 16.02
N GLY A 93 -4.91 -8.23 17.06
CA GLY A 93 -5.88 -9.32 16.94
C GLY A 93 -7.17 -8.91 16.22
N ILE A 94 -7.75 -7.77 16.57
CA ILE A 94 -8.95 -7.22 15.91
C ILE A 94 -8.69 -7.08 14.41
N PHE A 95 -7.57 -6.47 14.04
CA PHE A 95 -7.19 -6.29 12.65
C PHE A 95 -7.00 -7.62 11.91
N LEU A 96 -6.28 -8.58 12.50
CA LEU A 96 -6.08 -9.90 11.89
C LEU A 96 -7.39 -10.66 11.72
N MET A 97 -8.29 -10.62 12.69
CA MET A 97 -9.60 -11.29 12.61
C MET A 97 -10.46 -10.71 11.48
N ILE A 98 -10.51 -9.38 11.37
CA ILE A 98 -11.22 -8.69 10.28
C ILE A 98 -10.57 -9.03 8.92
N SER A 99 -9.25 -8.95 8.82
CA SER A 99 -8.51 -9.27 7.60
C SER A 99 -8.72 -10.73 7.17
N ALA A 100 -8.69 -11.67 8.13
CA ALA A 100 -8.98 -13.08 7.88
C ALA A 100 -10.42 -13.27 7.39
N ALA A 101 -11.42 -12.67 8.05
CA ALA A 101 -12.81 -12.76 7.63
C ALA A 101 -13.03 -12.22 6.20
N ILE A 102 -12.43 -11.06 5.89
CA ILE A 102 -12.45 -10.46 4.54
C ILE A 102 -11.80 -11.41 3.52
N THR A 103 -10.62 -11.95 3.85
CA THR A 103 -9.90 -12.87 2.96
C THR A 103 -10.71 -14.14 2.69
N ILE A 104 -11.30 -14.74 3.72
CA ILE A 104 -12.16 -15.93 3.59
C ILE A 104 -13.35 -15.62 2.68
N PHE A 105 -14.02 -14.48 2.91
CA PHE A 105 -15.16 -14.06 2.10
C PHE A 105 -14.77 -13.88 0.63
N PHE A 106 -13.71 -13.14 0.32
CA PHE A 106 -13.30 -12.88 -1.06
C PHE A 106 -12.77 -14.13 -1.77
N LEU A 107 -12.08 -15.02 -1.05
CA LEU A 107 -11.60 -16.27 -1.64
C LEU A 107 -12.78 -17.21 -1.96
N ALA A 108 -13.69 -17.40 -1.00
CA ALA A 108 -14.89 -18.19 -1.21
C ALA A 108 -15.77 -17.61 -2.33
N ARG A 109 -15.93 -16.29 -2.35
CA ARG A 109 -16.61 -15.56 -3.42
C ARG A 109 -15.94 -15.80 -4.78
N ALA A 110 -14.61 -15.77 -4.86
CA ALA A 110 -13.90 -16.05 -6.10
C ALA A 110 -14.19 -17.47 -6.60
N PHE A 111 -14.12 -18.49 -5.74
CA PHE A 111 -14.45 -19.87 -6.14
C PHE A 111 -15.92 -20.02 -6.57
N ALA A 112 -16.85 -19.43 -5.83
CA ALA A 112 -18.28 -19.51 -6.12
C ALA A 112 -18.68 -18.80 -7.42
N MET A 113 -17.95 -17.75 -7.82
CA MET A 113 -18.22 -16.98 -9.04
C MET A 113 -17.53 -17.55 -10.28
N ASN A 114 -16.42 -18.29 -10.13
CA ASN A 114 -15.69 -18.86 -11.26
C ASN A 114 -16.28 -20.19 -11.76
N ILE A 115 -17.08 -20.87 -10.93
CA ILE A 115 -17.71 -22.15 -11.27
C ILE A 115 -19.21 -21.94 -11.35
N GLU A 116 -19.79 -22.16 -12.53
CA GLU A 116 -21.21 -21.93 -12.76
C GLU A 116 -22.09 -23.01 -12.09
N GLY A 117 -23.28 -22.60 -11.67
CA GLY A 117 -24.32 -23.48 -11.15
C GLY A 117 -24.13 -23.93 -9.69
N PRO A 118 -24.90 -24.95 -9.26
CA PRO A 118 -24.91 -25.43 -7.87
C PRO A 118 -23.55 -25.95 -7.39
N ALA A 119 -22.71 -26.44 -8.32
CA ALA A 119 -21.37 -26.94 -8.02
C ALA A 119 -20.45 -25.83 -7.49
N GLY A 120 -20.49 -24.63 -8.07
CA GLY A 120 -19.69 -23.50 -7.60
C GLY A 120 -20.11 -23.03 -6.21
N MET A 121 -21.42 -23.06 -5.92
CA MET A 121 -21.93 -22.75 -4.59
C MET A 121 -21.44 -23.76 -3.54
N ALA A 122 -21.48 -25.06 -3.85
CA ALA A 122 -21.00 -26.11 -2.96
C ALA A 122 -19.50 -25.97 -2.68
N ILE A 123 -18.69 -25.73 -3.71
CA ILE A 123 -17.24 -25.53 -3.59
C ILE A 123 -16.93 -24.27 -2.79
N GLY A 124 -17.60 -23.14 -3.08
CA GLY A 124 -17.46 -21.91 -2.32
C GLY A 124 -17.78 -22.09 -0.83
N GLY A 125 -18.86 -22.81 -0.52
CA GLY A 125 -19.23 -23.17 0.86
C GLY A 125 -18.18 -24.04 1.54
N LEU A 126 -17.65 -25.05 0.86
CA LEU A 126 -16.56 -25.89 1.39
C LEU A 126 -15.29 -25.08 1.65
N VAL A 127 -14.97 -24.12 0.79
CA VAL A 127 -13.83 -23.19 0.98
C VAL A 127 -14.04 -22.34 2.23
N VAL A 128 -15.25 -21.79 2.45
CA VAL A 128 -15.56 -21.05 3.69
C VAL A 128 -15.33 -21.93 4.91
N VAL A 129 -15.89 -23.13 4.94
CA VAL A 129 -15.78 -24.04 6.10
C VAL A 129 -14.32 -24.43 6.35
N GLY A 130 -13.60 -24.81 5.30
CA GLY A 130 -12.19 -25.20 5.40
C GLY A 130 -11.29 -24.07 5.88
N LEU A 131 -11.45 -22.86 5.33
CA LEU A 131 -10.66 -21.71 5.76
C LEU A 131 -11.08 -21.20 7.14
N ALA A 132 -12.36 -21.26 7.50
CA ALA A 132 -12.82 -20.92 8.84
C ALA A 132 -12.23 -21.86 9.88
N TYR A 133 -12.18 -23.17 9.60
CA TYR A 133 -11.49 -24.14 10.46
C TYR A 133 -10.00 -23.82 10.61
N LEU A 134 -9.30 -23.51 9.51
CA LEU A 134 -7.89 -23.12 9.54
C LEU A 134 -7.68 -21.81 10.31
N ALA A 135 -8.55 -20.82 10.14
CA ALA A 135 -8.50 -19.56 10.87
C ALA A 135 -8.71 -19.79 12.37
N LEU A 136 -9.73 -20.56 12.76
CA LEU A 136 -9.97 -20.93 14.15
C LEU A 136 -8.77 -21.66 14.75
N ARG A 137 -8.19 -22.62 14.02
CA ARG A 137 -6.97 -23.33 14.43
C ARG A 137 -5.77 -22.38 14.58
N PHE A 138 -5.59 -21.44 13.67
CA PHE A 138 -4.52 -20.46 13.69
C PHE A 138 -4.63 -19.52 14.91
N PHE A 139 -5.82 -18.96 15.14
CA PHE A 139 -6.08 -18.01 16.22
C PHE A 139 -6.13 -18.66 17.61
N ALA A 140 -6.57 -19.92 17.70
CA ALA A 140 -6.48 -20.70 18.94
C ALA A 140 -5.03 -21.12 19.26
N GLY A 141 -4.16 -21.21 18.25
CA GLY A 141 -2.77 -21.61 18.39
C GLY A 141 -1.84 -20.55 19.00
N PRO A 142 -0.62 -20.95 19.42
CA PRO A 142 0.39 -20.02 19.94
C PRO A 142 0.92 -19.08 18.85
N THR A 143 0.94 -19.52 17.59
CA THR A 143 1.37 -18.72 16.44
C THR A 143 0.46 -17.53 16.24
N GLY A 144 -0.87 -17.72 16.27
CA GLY A 144 -1.83 -16.62 16.13
C GLY A 144 -1.60 -15.53 17.18
N LYS A 145 -1.48 -15.92 18.45
CA LYS A 145 -1.21 -14.98 19.55
C LYS A 145 0.09 -14.18 19.34
N ARG A 146 1.17 -14.82 18.88
CA ARG A 146 2.44 -14.12 18.57
C ARG A 146 2.27 -13.08 17.47
N TRP A 147 1.52 -13.42 16.41
CA TRP A 147 1.23 -12.48 15.33
C TRP A 147 0.38 -11.29 15.78
N MET A 148 -0.62 -11.52 16.64
CA MET A 148 -1.44 -10.46 17.22
C MET A 148 -0.60 -9.45 18.01
N VAL A 149 0.31 -9.95 18.87
CA VAL A 149 1.21 -9.11 19.66
C VAL A 149 2.23 -8.41 18.76
N ALA A 150 2.86 -9.12 17.83
CA ALA A 150 3.87 -8.55 16.93
C ALA A 150 3.32 -7.38 16.08
N LEU A 151 2.09 -7.49 15.57
CA LEU A 151 1.46 -6.41 14.80
C LEU A 151 1.18 -5.16 15.65
N GLU A 152 0.83 -5.35 16.93
CA GLU A 152 0.64 -4.24 17.86
C GLU A 152 1.98 -3.60 18.24
N GLU A 153 3.03 -4.41 18.48
CA GLU A 153 4.38 -3.95 18.81
C GLU A 153 5.06 -3.17 17.68
N GLN A 154 4.75 -3.50 16.41
CA GLN A 154 5.15 -2.69 15.26
C GLN A 154 4.53 -1.27 15.26
N GLY A 155 3.57 -1.03 16.16
CA GLY A 155 2.97 0.27 16.42
C GLY A 155 1.95 0.71 15.38
N TRP A 156 1.52 -0.17 14.46
CA TRP A 156 0.60 0.15 13.35
C TRP A 156 -0.65 0.91 13.79
N PHE A 157 -1.12 0.62 15.00
CA PHE A 157 -2.35 1.15 15.59
C PHE A 157 -2.12 2.31 16.57
N SER A 158 -0.88 2.81 16.68
CA SER A 158 -0.55 3.95 17.55
C SER A 158 -0.44 5.24 16.74
N SER A 159 -1.06 6.31 17.23
CA SER A 159 -1.01 7.65 16.60
C SER A 159 0.24 8.46 16.98
N HIS A 160 1.16 7.89 17.76
CA HIS A 160 2.33 8.59 18.24
C HIS A 160 3.43 8.63 17.18
N GLN A 161 3.97 9.82 16.92
CA GLN A 161 5.10 9.99 16.00
C GLN A 161 6.40 9.56 16.69
N TYR A 162 7.12 8.63 16.08
CA TYR A 162 8.38 8.10 16.60
C TYR A 162 9.52 9.10 16.37
N LYS A 163 10.16 9.59 17.45
CA LYS A 163 11.34 10.49 17.43
C LYS A 163 11.21 11.66 16.42
N ARG A 164 10.29 12.59 16.71
CA ARG A 164 9.85 13.69 15.81
C ARG A 164 10.96 14.59 15.25
N SER A 165 12.07 14.75 15.96
CA SER A 165 13.15 15.70 15.62
C SER A 165 14.28 15.13 14.78
N LEU A 166 14.36 13.80 14.60
CA LEU A 166 15.45 13.12 13.90
C LEU A 166 14.95 12.53 12.57
N GLY A 167 15.82 12.44 11.56
CA GLY A 167 15.46 11.81 10.28
C GLY A 167 14.66 12.72 9.34
N VAL A 168 14.41 13.99 9.69
CA VAL A 168 13.30 14.77 9.14
C VAL A 168 13.36 14.91 7.61
N LYS A 169 14.55 15.16 7.03
CA LYS A 169 14.67 15.37 5.59
C LYS A 169 14.41 14.09 4.81
N VAL A 170 15.07 12.99 5.20
CA VAL A 170 14.93 11.69 4.53
C VAL A 170 13.49 11.19 4.66
N ARG A 171 12.88 11.33 5.84
CA ARG A 171 11.48 10.99 6.08
C ARG A 171 10.51 11.75 5.18
N ARG A 172 10.67 13.07 5.05
CA ARG A 172 9.84 13.89 4.15
C ARG A 172 10.02 13.51 2.68
N LEU A 173 11.25 13.18 2.26
CA LEU A 173 11.54 12.71 0.90
C LEU A 173 10.90 11.35 0.63
N THR A 174 10.95 10.41 1.59
CA THR A 174 10.27 9.11 1.46
C THR A 174 8.75 9.28 1.39
N ILE A 175 8.16 10.14 2.24
CA ILE A 175 6.73 10.46 2.17
C ILE A 175 6.40 11.01 0.79
N LEU A 176 7.15 12.01 0.31
CA LEU A 176 6.95 12.61 -1.00
C LEU A 176 7.06 11.57 -2.11
N GLY A 177 8.03 10.65 -2.06
CA GLY A 177 8.16 9.55 -3.00
C GLY A 177 6.93 8.65 -3.03
N ILE A 178 6.43 8.24 -1.85
CA ILE A 178 5.20 7.43 -1.73
C ILE A 178 3.99 8.19 -2.27
N LEU A 179 3.88 9.50 -1.99
CA LEU A 179 2.78 10.33 -2.47
C LEU A 179 2.84 10.54 -3.98
N LEU A 180 4.02 10.70 -4.57
CA LEU A 180 4.16 10.79 -6.03
C LEU A 180 3.78 9.48 -6.70
N VAL A 181 4.22 8.33 -6.17
CA VAL A 181 3.88 7.02 -6.71
C VAL A 181 2.38 6.75 -6.56
N GLY A 182 1.80 6.93 -5.37
CA GLY A 182 0.37 6.68 -5.17
C GLY A 182 -0.52 7.71 -5.87
N GLY A 183 -0.11 8.98 -5.93
CA GLY A 183 -0.81 10.03 -6.66
C GLY A 183 -0.78 9.81 -8.17
N SER A 184 0.37 9.44 -8.74
CA SER A 184 0.47 9.07 -10.16
C SER A 184 -0.31 7.78 -10.48
N GLY A 185 -0.34 6.82 -9.55
CA GLY A 185 -1.18 5.63 -9.65
C GLY A 185 -2.67 5.96 -9.67
N ALA A 186 -3.12 6.81 -8.75
CA ALA A 186 -4.50 7.30 -8.69
C ALA A 186 -4.91 8.04 -9.97
N TRP A 187 -4.02 8.90 -10.49
CA TRP A 187 -4.21 9.60 -11.76
C TRP A 187 -4.31 8.63 -12.95
N SER A 188 -3.42 7.63 -13.00
CA SER A 188 -3.45 6.59 -14.03
C SER A 188 -4.75 5.78 -14.00
N LEU A 189 -5.25 5.41 -12.81
CA LEU A 189 -6.52 4.69 -12.66
C LEU A 189 -7.71 5.53 -13.17
N TYR A 190 -7.68 6.84 -12.93
CA TYR A 190 -8.71 7.76 -13.38
C TYR A 190 -8.74 7.87 -14.91
N ILE A 191 -7.58 8.10 -15.55
CA ILE A 191 -7.49 8.24 -17.02
C ILE A 191 -7.85 6.94 -17.74
N ASN A 192 -7.36 5.80 -17.24
CA ASN A 192 -7.61 4.49 -17.87
C ASN A 192 -9.05 3.98 -17.66
N GLY A 193 -9.89 4.70 -16.91
CA GLY A 193 -11.28 4.32 -16.68
C GLY A 193 -11.45 2.99 -15.92
N LEU A 194 -10.41 2.54 -15.21
CA LEU A 194 -10.42 1.29 -14.44
C LEU A 194 -11.32 1.36 -13.21
N VAL A 195 -11.78 2.56 -12.84
CA VAL A 195 -12.65 2.77 -11.70
C VAL A 195 -14.11 2.53 -12.10
N PRO A 196 -14.80 1.54 -11.48
CA PRO A 196 -16.18 1.22 -11.81
C PRO A 196 -17.12 2.38 -11.49
N THR A 197 -18.10 2.61 -12.37
CA THR A 197 -19.12 3.68 -12.21
C THR A 197 -20.07 3.41 -11.06
N GLN A 198 -20.27 2.13 -10.70
CA GLN A 198 -21.10 1.69 -9.59
C GLN A 198 -20.36 0.64 -8.78
N MET A 199 -20.34 0.81 -7.45
CA MET A 199 -19.64 -0.10 -6.55
C MET A 199 -20.60 -1.20 -6.08
N LEU A 200 -20.88 -2.14 -6.98
CA LEU A 200 -21.75 -3.28 -6.70
C LEU A 200 -20.90 -4.48 -6.24
N LEU A 201 -21.18 -4.97 -5.04
CA LEU A 201 -20.63 -6.24 -4.59
C LEU A 201 -21.52 -7.37 -5.11
N ALA A 202 -21.11 -7.98 -6.22
CA ALA A 202 -21.78 -9.18 -6.73
C ALA A 202 -21.63 -10.31 -5.70
N MET A 203 -22.75 -10.82 -5.22
CA MET A 203 -22.79 -11.87 -4.20
C MET A 203 -22.94 -13.24 -4.87
N PRO A 204 -22.24 -14.26 -4.35
CA PRO A 204 -22.54 -15.64 -4.72
C PRO A 204 -23.93 -16.05 -4.19
N PHE A 205 -24.40 -17.25 -4.58
CA PHE A 205 -25.64 -17.86 -4.07
C PHE A 205 -26.96 -17.27 -4.59
N GLY A 206 -26.96 -16.63 -5.76
CA GLY A 206 -28.17 -16.06 -6.34
C GLY A 206 -28.74 -14.87 -5.57
N ILE A 207 -27.96 -14.32 -4.63
CA ILE A 207 -28.29 -13.10 -3.90
C ILE A 207 -28.07 -11.92 -4.84
N GLN A 208 -29.01 -10.98 -4.84
CA GLN A 208 -28.89 -9.76 -5.65
C GLN A 208 -27.60 -9.00 -5.27
N PRO A 209 -26.89 -8.41 -6.26
CA PRO A 209 -25.71 -7.60 -5.98
C PRO A 209 -26.03 -6.50 -4.97
N ILE A 210 -25.19 -6.37 -3.95
CA ILE A 210 -25.39 -5.39 -2.88
C ILE A 210 -24.66 -4.10 -3.28
N PRO A 211 -25.34 -2.95 -3.38
CA PRO A 211 -24.66 -1.68 -3.56
C PRO A 211 -23.86 -1.35 -2.29
N LEU A 212 -22.55 -1.14 -2.44
CA LEU A 212 -21.68 -0.74 -1.33
C LEU A 212 -21.77 0.76 -1.01
N MET A 213 -22.45 1.53 -1.86
CA MET A 213 -22.60 2.97 -1.73
C MET A 213 -24.07 3.35 -1.86
N ASN A 214 -24.60 4.03 -0.84
CA ASN A 214 -25.98 4.49 -0.78
C ASN A 214 -26.04 5.99 -0.46
N GLY A 215 -27.18 6.63 -0.74
CA GLY A 215 -27.45 8.02 -0.36
C GLY A 215 -26.44 9.02 -0.94
N PHE A 216 -25.85 9.87 -0.10
CA PHE A 216 -24.91 10.93 -0.50
C PHE A 216 -23.66 10.39 -1.21
N LEU A 217 -23.09 9.27 -0.74
CA LEU A 217 -21.92 8.66 -1.38
C LEU A 217 -22.21 8.27 -2.84
N LEU A 218 -23.44 7.82 -3.12
CA LEU A 218 -23.87 7.53 -4.49
C LEU A 218 -23.97 8.82 -5.33
N SER A 219 -24.42 9.94 -4.74
CA SER A 219 -24.55 11.24 -5.43
C SER A 219 -23.21 11.86 -5.84
N ILE A 220 -22.14 11.63 -5.06
CA ILE A 220 -20.77 12.04 -5.40
C ILE A 220 -20.20 11.20 -6.56
N GLY A 221 -20.75 9.99 -6.75
CA GLY A 221 -20.33 9.03 -7.76
C GLY A 221 -19.19 8.12 -7.27
N ALA A 222 -19.30 6.82 -7.58
CA ALA A 222 -18.33 5.81 -7.14
C ALA A 222 -16.89 6.11 -7.58
N LYS A 223 -16.72 6.75 -8.74
CA LYS A 223 -15.40 7.11 -9.26
C LYS A 223 -14.62 8.06 -8.35
N VAL A 224 -15.31 9.10 -7.86
CA VAL A 224 -14.69 10.10 -6.99
C VAL A 224 -14.40 9.50 -5.62
N VAL A 225 -15.33 8.71 -5.08
CA VAL A 225 -15.15 8.07 -3.78
C VAL A 225 -13.97 7.10 -3.78
N VAL A 226 -13.84 6.25 -4.82
CA VAL A 226 -12.69 5.35 -4.94
C VAL A 226 -11.38 6.12 -5.06
N LEU A 227 -11.35 7.21 -5.84
CA LEU A 227 -10.14 8.03 -5.98
C LEU A 227 -9.73 8.68 -4.65
N VAL A 228 -10.69 9.26 -3.93
CA VAL A 228 -10.46 9.85 -2.60
C VAL A 228 -9.97 8.80 -1.61
N LEU A 229 -10.55 7.59 -1.63
CA LEU A 229 -10.12 6.49 -0.78
C LEU A 229 -8.68 6.09 -1.07
N ILE A 230 -8.30 5.96 -2.35
CA ILE A 230 -6.92 5.62 -2.75
C ILE A 230 -5.94 6.70 -2.28
N ILE A 231 -6.29 7.98 -2.44
CA ILE A 231 -5.45 9.09 -1.97
C ILE A 231 -5.34 9.08 -0.44
N ALA A 232 -6.44 8.85 0.28
CA ALA A 232 -6.45 8.78 1.73
C ALA A 232 -5.58 7.61 2.24
N VAL A 233 -5.69 6.43 1.62
CA VAL A 233 -4.84 5.27 1.93
C VAL A 233 -3.38 5.55 1.61
N THR A 234 -3.08 6.23 0.50
CA THR A 234 -1.71 6.62 0.15
C THR A 234 -1.13 7.59 1.17
N LEU A 235 -1.89 8.60 1.60
CA LEU A 235 -1.49 9.54 2.65
C LEU A 235 -1.25 8.83 3.98
N TRP A 236 -2.15 7.92 4.36
CA TRP A 236 -2.02 7.11 5.56
C TRP A 236 -0.76 6.23 5.52
N ILE A 237 -0.55 5.49 4.43
CA ILE A 237 0.63 4.63 4.25
C ILE A 237 1.91 5.46 4.22
N GLY A 238 1.91 6.59 3.52
CA GLY A 238 3.05 7.52 3.49
C GLY A 238 3.42 8.01 4.87
N PHE A 239 2.44 8.49 5.65
CA PHE A 239 2.65 8.90 7.03
C PHE A 239 3.07 7.74 7.93
N ARG A 240 2.40 6.59 7.84
CA ARG A 240 2.60 5.50 8.79
C ARG A 240 3.90 4.73 8.55
N SER A 241 4.22 4.41 7.30
CA SER A 241 5.45 3.67 6.94
C SER A 241 6.68 4.31 7.56
N VAL A 242 6.79 5.63 7.46
CA VAL A 242 7.92 6.43 7.95
C VAL A 242 7.97 6.56 9.48
N ASN A 243 6.88 6.27 10.18
CA ASN A 243 6.77 6.30 11.64
C ASN A 243 6.79 4.91 12.29
N VAL A 244 7.03 3.83 11.53
CA VAL A 244 7.26 2.50 12.10
C VAL A 244 8.64 2.47 12.76
N PRO A 245 8.80 2.00 14.02
CA PRO A 245 10.06 2.12 14.77
C PRO A 245 11.31 1.66 14.02
N ASP A 246 11.31 0.43 13.49
CA ASP A 246 12.48 -0.16 12.82
C ASP A 246 12.87 0.62 11.56
N PHE A 247 11.88 0.95 10.72
CA PHE A 247 12.12 1.73 9.50
C PHE A 247 12.52 3.17 9.82
N ALA A 248 11.93 3.76 10.85
CA ALA A 248 12.22 5.11 11.30
C ALA A 248 13.65 5.27 11.82
N GLU A 249 14.20 4.24 12.51
CA GLU A 249 15.62 4.17 12.89
C GLU A 249 16.53 4.03 11.66
N PHE A 250 16.16 3.19 10.70
CA PHE A 250 16.88 3.05 9.44
C PHE A 250 16.98 4.39 8.68
N LEU A 251 15.88 5.15 8.59
CA LEU A 251 15.87 6.47 7.95
C LEU A 251 16.71 7.50 8.71
N ILE A 252 16.72 7.46 10.05
CA ILE A 252 17.61 8.32 10.87
C ILE A 252 19.07 7.97 10.62
N ALA A 253 19.42 6.69 10.65
CA ALA A 253 20.78 6.21 10.38
C ALA A 253 21.22 6.60 8.96
N THR A 254 20.35 6.45 7.98
CA THR A 254 20.60 6.86 6.58
C THR A 254 20.86 8.36 6.49
N GLU A 255 20.09 9.22 7.19
CA GLU A 255 20.36 10.66 7.23
C GLU A 255 21.72 10.95 7.87
N ALA A 256 22.07 10.26 8.96
CA ALA A 256 23.35 10.40 9.64
C ALA A 256 24.52 9.97 8.74
N GLU A 257 24.40 8.86 8.01
CA GLU A 257 25.42 8.42 7.04
C GLU A 257 25.51 9.38 5.84
N MET A 258 24.39 9.87 5.33
CA MET A 258 24.37 10.83 4.22
C MET A 258 25.00 12.17 4.61
N ASN A 259 24.87 12.61 5.86
CA ASN A 259 25.53 13.82 6.36
C ASN A 259 27.06 13.69 6.43
N LYS A 260 27.61 12.46 6.44
CA LYS A 260 29.05 12.23 6.36
C LYS A 260 29.58 12.35 4.93
N VAL A 261 28.70 12.25 3.93
CA VAL A 261 29.08 12.35 2.52
C VAL A 261 29.30 13.82 2.16
N SER A 262 30.57 14.20 2.00
CA SER A 262 30.92 15.50 1.44
C SER A 262 30.64 15.49 -0.07
N TRP A 263 29.54 16.09 -0.50
CA TRP A 263 29.24 16.25 -1.93
C TRP A 263 30.29 17.13 -2.61
N SER A 264 30.83 16.67 -3.75
CA SER A 264 31.84 17.40 -4.53
C SER A 264 31.29 18.76 -4.97
N THR A 265 32.11 19.81 -4.86
CA THR A 265 31.73 21.13 -5.39
C THR A 265 31.62 21.07 -6.92
N ARG A 266 30.76 21.90 -7.52
CA ARG A 266 30.53 21.93 -8.98
C ARG A 266 31.83 22.06 -9.79
N LYS A 267 32.83 22.77 -9.27
CA LYS A 267 34.14 22.93 -9.90
C LYS A 267 34.92 21.60 -9.95
N ARG A 268 34.94 20.84 -8.85
CA ARG A 268 35.59 19.52 -8.81
C ARG A 268 34.87 18.54 -9.73
N LEU A 269 33.54 18.51 -9.68
CA LEU A 269 32.72 17.67 -10.56
C LEU A 269 33.02 17.95 -12.05
N ALA A 270 33.15 19.23 -12.43
CA ALA A 270 33.50 19.60 -13.79
C ALA A 270 34.93 19.20 -14.18
N GLN A 271 35.91 19.37 -13.27
CA GLN A 271 37.29 18.92 -13.49
C GLN A 271 37.35 17.42 -13.72
N ASP A 272 36.72 16.63 -12.85
CA ASP A 272 36.69 15.18 -12.95
C ASP A 272 36.01 14.73 -14.24
N THR A 273 34.88 15.35 -14.61
CA THR A 273 34.17 15.06 -15.87
C THR A 273 35.00 15.40 -17.10
N VAL A 274 35.70 16.54 -17.11
CA VAL A 274 36.56 16.97 -18.22
C VAL A 274 37.74 16.02 -18.40
N VAL A 275 38.36 15.55 -17.30
CA VAL A 275 39.44 14.56 -17.36
C VAL A 275 38.94 13.25 -17.98
N VAL A 276 37.79 12.73 -17.52
CA VAL A 276 37.18 11.53 -18.12
C VAL A 276 36.85 11.74 -19.59
N LEU A 277 36.29 12.89 -19.96
CA LEU A 277 35.93 13.20 -21.33
C LEU A 277 37.17 13.30 -22.26
N ILE A 278 38.26 13.92 -21.80
CA ILE A 278 39.52 14.00 -22.56
C ILE A 278 40.17 12.62 -22.70
N THR A 279 40.22 11.82 -21.63
CA THR A 279 40.84 10.48 -21.68
C THR A 279 40.07 9.54 -22.61
N THR A 280 38.74 9.54 -22.55
CA THR A 280 37.89 8.76 -23.47
C THR A 280 38.00 9.26 -24.91
N LEU A 281 38.10 10.57 -25.15
CA LEU A 281 38.34 11.15 -26.48
C LEU A 281 39.69 10.72 -27.06
N LEU A 282 40.77 10.83 -26.29
CA LEU A 282 42.11 10.42 -26.72
C LEU A 282 42.19 8.92 -26.99
N MET A 283 41.55 8.10 -26.14
CA MET A 283 41.42 6.66 -26.37
C MET A 283 40.68 6.37 -27.68
N THR A 284 39.56 7.07 -27.93
CA THR A 284 38.78 6.91 -29.17
C THR A 284 39.60 7.30 -30.40
N LEU A 285 40.36 8.40 -30.32
CA LEU A 285 41.21 8.87 -31.41
C LEU A 285 42.38 7.91 -31.66
N PHE A 286 42.99 7.38 -30.61
CA PHE A 286 44.04 6.35 -30.72
C PHE A 286 43.51 5.07 -31.37
N LEU A 287 42.36 4.56 -30.92
CA LEU A 287 41.72 3.40 -31.54
C LEU A 287 41.40 3.66 -33.01
N LEU A 288 40.87 4.83 -33.34
CA LEU A 288 40.63 5.22 -34.74
C LEU A 288 41.94 5.25 -35.56
N ALA A 289 43.03 5.77 -35.00
CA ALA A 289 44.32 5.79 -35.68
C ALA A 289 44.86 4.36 -35.90
N VAL A 290 44.73 3.47 -34.92
CA VAL A 290 45.10 2.06 -35.00
C VAL A 290 44.24 1.34 -36.05
N ASP A 291 42.92 1.54 -36.04
CA ASP A 291 41.99 0.96 -37.02
C ASP A 291 42.30 1.43 -38.45
N LEU A 292 42.60 2.72 -38.63
CA LEU A 292 43.03 3.27 -39.93
C LEU A 292 44.39 2.70 -40.37
N PHE A 293 45.34 2.59 -39.45
CA PHE A 293 46.66 2.04 -39.72
C PHE A 293 46.58 0.57 -40.14
N TRP A 294 45.83 -0.26 -39.40
CA TRP A 294 45.62 -1.66 -39.73
C TRP A 294 44.80 -1.82 -41.01
N GLY A 295 43.76 -1.02 -41.20
CA GLY A 295 42.97 -1.02 -42.44
C GLY A 295 43.82 -0.68 -43.66
N TRP A 296 44.69 0.33 -43.57
CA TRP A 296 45.65 0.67 -44.61
C TRP A 296 46.67 -0.46 -44.84
N LEU A 297 47.30 -0.98 -43.78
CA LEU A 297 48.35 -2.00 -43.85
C LEU A 297 47.83 -3.32 -44.44
N LEU A 298 46.67 -3.78 -43.99
CA LEU A 298 46.05 -5.02 -44.44
C LEU A 298 45.44 -4.92 -45.85
N SER A 299 45.08 -3.72 -46.33
CA SER A 299 44.60 -3.52 -47.71
C SER A 299 45.73 -3.44 -48.75
N ARG A 300 47.00 -3.36 -48.31
CA ARG A 300 48.14 -3.30 -49.23
C ARG A 300 48.24 -4.63 -49.99
N ASN A 301 48.45 -4.55 -51.31
CA ASN A 301 48.49 -5.68 -52.26
C ASN A 301 49.44 -6.84 -51.91
N THR A 302 50.30 -6.70 -50.91
CA THR A 302 51.20 -7.74 -50.42
C THR A 302 50.60 -8.66 -49.35
N VAL A 303 49.52 -8.27 -48.66
CA VAL A 303 48.95 -9.05 -47.53
C VAL A 303 47.53 -9.57 -47.82
N GLY A 304 46.72 -8.87 -48.63
CA GLY A 304 45.57 -9.45 -49.33
C GLY A 304 44.42 -10.05 -48.49
N VAL A 305 44.32 -9.76 -47.19
CA VAL A 305 43.30 -10.34 -46.29
C VAL A 305 41.98 -9.55 -46.30
N LEU A 306 41.99 -8.28 -46.68
CA LEU A 306 40.78 -7.45 -46.82
C LEU A 306 40.52 -7.11 -48.30
N PRO A 307 39.29 -7.28 -48.83
CA PRO A 307 38.97 -6.83 -50.18
C PRO A 307 39.18 -5.31 -50.26
N ALA A 308 39.86 -4.87 -51.32
CA ALA A 308 40.12 -3.45 -51.57
C ALA A 308 38.79 -2.67 -51.51
N ARG A 309 38.83 -1.51 -50.84
CA ARG A 309 37.69 -0.60 -50.69
C ARG A 309 37.05 -0.40 -52.07
N PRO A 310 35.77 -0.76 -52.30
CA PRO A 310 35.17 -0.68 -53.62
C PRO A 310 35.25 0.77 -54.10
N THR A 311 35.92 0.97 -55.22
CA THR A 311 36.06 2.26 -55.88
C THR A 311 34.65 2.73 -56.27
N SER A 312 34.40 4.03 -56.42
CA SER A 312 33.08 4.57 -56.80
C SER A 312 32.49 3.95 -58.09
N ALA A 313 33.34 3.34 -58.93
CA ALA A 313 32.95 2.53 -60.07
C ALA A 313 32.25 1.19 -59.69
N ASP A 314 32.71 0.49 -58.65
CA ASP A 314 32.14 -0.79 -58.18
C ASP A 314 30.79 -0.59 -57.47
N LYS A 315 30.62 0.53 -56.75
CA LYS A 315 29.32 0.91 -56.18
C LYS A 315 28.28 1.21 -57.27
N GLY A 316 28.69 1.82 -58.38
CA GLY A 316 27.83 2.04 -59.55
C GLY A 316 27.40 0.73 -60.22
N ALA A 317 28.29 -0.26 -60.28
CA ALA A 317 28.00 -1.58 -60.83
C ALA A 317 27.05 -2.41 -59.94
N GLN A 318 27.20 -2.36 -58.62
CA GLN A 318 26.29 -3.04 -57.68
C GLN A 318 24.87 -2.45 -57.70
N VAL A 319 24.74 -1.12 -57.78
CA VAL A 319 23.42 -0.46 -57.91
C VAL A 319 22.73 -0.82 -59.22
N GLN A 320 23.47 -0.96 -60.33
CA GLN A 320 22.91 -1.44 -61.60
C GLN A 320 22.51 -2.92 -61.60
N GLN A 321 23.15 -3.75 -60.77
CA GLN A 321 22.77 -5.16 -60.59
C GLN A 321 21.53 -5.31 -59.70
N GLU A 322 21.38 -4.51 -58.65
CA GLU A 322 20.15 -4.49 -57.82
C GLU A 322 18.93 -3.97 -58.60
N GLN A 323 19.11 -3.06 -59.56
CA GLN A 323 18.02 -2.57 -60.42
C GLN A 323 17.60 -3.55 -61.54
N LYS A 324 18.32 -4.66 -61.72
CA LYS A 324 18.02 -5.68 -62.75
C LYS A 324 17.24 -6.90 -62.22
N TRP A 325 16.82 -6.86 -60.97
CA TRP A 325 15.87 -7.80 -60.35
C TRP A 325 14.64 -7.03 -59.84
#